data_AF-A0A2R7KZQ7-F1
#
_entry.id   AF-A0A2R7KZQ7-F1
#
_cell.length_a   1.000
_cell.length_b   1.000
_cell.length_c   1.000
_cell.angle_alpha   90.00
_cell.angle_beta   90.00
_cell.angle_gamma   90.00
#
_symmetry.space_group_name_H-M   'P 1'
#
loop_
_entity.id
_entity.type
_entity.pdbx_description
1 polymer ?
#
loop_
_entity_poly.entity_id
_entity_poly.type
_entity_poly.pdbx_seq_one_letter_code
_entity_poly.pdbx_strand_id
1 'polypeptide(L)'
;VLAHNKIVDKIYLLILSLIGVFFVIVGFYSLHQELAMNYNVLLFSPLLLILIFFSIAKNKRWTYRFAVIHLIFLIVYTIFLINKAHFFIVLPMIITSGFVLVRVAIRNKKRIPIII
;
A
#
# COMPACT_ATOMS: atom_id res chain seq x y z
N VAL A 1 0.86 -15.55 -15.69
CA VAL A 1 -0.58 -15.89 -15.83
C VAL A 1 -1.40 -15.51 -14.59
N LEU A 2 -1.00 -15.81 -13.34
CA LEU A 2 -1.74 -15.40 -12.13
C LEU A 2 -1.73 -13.88 -11.85
N ALA A 3 -0.64 -13.21 -12.21
CA ALA A 3 -0.39 -11.82 -11.86
C ALA A 3 -1.30 -10.80 -12.55
N HIS A 4 -2.32 -11.15 -13.34
CA HIS A 4 -3.24 -10.19 -13.98
C HIS A 4 -4.63 -10.12 -13.32
N ASN A 5 -4.89 -10.98 -12.33
CA ASN A 5 -6.22 -11.05 -11.73
C ASN A 5 -6.44 -9.91 -10.71
N LYS A 6 -7.45 -9.08 -10.99
CA LYS A 6 -7.89 -7.95 -10.16
C LYS A 6 -8.25 -8.38 -8.73
N ILE A 7 -8.63 -9.64 -8.55
CA ILE A 7 -8.97 -10.23 -7.24
C ILE A 7 -7.71 -10.46 -6.42
N VAL A 8 -6.64 -10.97 -7.04
CA VAL A 8 -5.35 -11.23 -6.38
C VAL A 8 -4.76 -9.91 -5.85
N ASP A 9 -4.80 -8.85 -6.65
CA ASP A 9 -4.37 -7.51 -6.22
C ASP A 9 -5.15 -7.04 -4.98
N LYS A 10 -6.47 -7.27 -4.93
CA LYS A 10 -7.31 -6.89 -3.79
C LYS A 10 -7.02 -7.73 -2.54
N ILE A 11 -6.85 -9.05 -2.69
CA ILE A 11 -6.51 -9.95 -1.58
C ILE A 11 -5.15 -9.57 -1.00
N TYR A 12 -4.17 -9.30 -1.86
CA TYR A 12 -2.85 -8.84 -1.42
C TYR A 12 -2.93 -7.55 -0.59
N LEU A 13 -3.62 -6.53 -1.11
CA LEU A 13 -3.81 -5.27 -0.39
C LEU A 13 -4.61 -5.46 0.92
N LEU A 14 -5.55 -6.40 0.94
CA LEU A 14 -6.33 -6.72 2.14
C LEU A 14 -5.42 -7.30 3.24
N ILE A 15 -4.58 -8.28 2.89
CA ILE A 15 -3.62 -8.89 3.83
C ILE A 15 -2.68 -7.81 4.40
N LEU A 16 -2.09 -6.97 3.53
CA LEU A 16 -1.23 -5.87 3.98
C LEU A 16 -1.96 -4.91 4.92
N SER A 17 -3.21 -4.60 4.61
CA SER A 17 -4.02 -3.70 5.43
C SER A 17 -4.37 -4.29 6.79
N LEU A 18 -4.66 -5.59 6.88
CA LEU A 18 -4.96 -6.26 8.14
C LEU A 18 -3.71 -6.33 9.04
N ILE A 19 -2.54 -6.59 8.45
CA ILE A 19 -1.26 -6.50 9.17
C ILE A 19 -1.03 -5.08 9.69
N GLY A 20 -1.39 -4.05 8.90
CA GLY A 20 -1.30 -2.66 9.33
C GLY A 20 -2.21 -2.33 10.51
N VAL A 21 -3.47 -2.78 10.47
CA VAL A 21 -4.39 -2.65 11.60
C VAL A 21 -3.83 -3.35 12.84
N PHE A 22 -3.26 -4.55 12.69
CA PHE A 22 -2.59 -5.25 13.76
C PHE A 22 -1.43 -4.43 14.36
N PHE A 23 -0.54 -3.87 13.53
CA PHE A 23 0.55 -3.03 14.04
C PHE A 23 0.07 -1.79 14.78
N VAL A 24 -1.00 -1.15 14.32
CA VAL A 24 -1.56 0.00 15.02
C VAL A 24 -2.14 -0.42 16.37
N ILE A 25 -2.92 -1.50 16.43
CA ILE A 25 -3.52 -2.00 17.68
C ILE A 25 -2.43 -2.37 18.69
N VAL A 26 -1.46 -3.18 18.28
CA VAL A 26 -0.37 -3.62 19.19
C VAL A 26 0.55 -2.45 19.52
N GLY A 27 0.73 -1.48 18.62
CA GLY A 27 1.48 -0.25 18.90
C GLY A 27 0.84 0.63 19.97
N PHE A 28 -0.49 0.68 20.04
CA PHE A 28 -1.21 1.37 21.12
C PHE A 28 -1.27 0.55 22.41
N TYR A 29 -1.35 -0.78 22.30
CA TYR A 29 -1.43 -1.68 23.45
C TYR A 29 -0.09 -1.85 24.17
N SER A 30 1.00 -1.95 23.40
CA SER A 30 2.35 -2.12 23.94
C SER A 30 2.97 -0.76 24.24
N LEU A 31 3.33 -0.53 25.51
CA LEU A 31 4.14 0.63 25.95
C LEU A 31 5.60 0.59 25.43
N HIS A 32 5.91 -0.33 24.51
CA HIS A 32 7.24 -0.47 23.92
C HIS A 32 7.43 0.54 22.80
N GLN A 33 8.37 1.46 23.00
CA GLN A 33 8.71 2.51 22.04
C GLN A 33 9.13 1.96 20.66
N GLU A 34 9.67 0.74 20.63
CA GLU A 34 10.02 0.03 19.39
C GLU A 34 8.79 -0.29 18.52
N LEU A 35 7.65 -0.58 19.14
CA LEU A 35 6.39 -0.81 18.42
C LEU A 35 5.70 0.49 18.04
N ALA A 36 5.76 1.51 18.91
CA ALA A 36 5.20 2.83 18.63
C ALA A 36 5.89 3.53 17.44
N MET A 37 7.19 3.32 17.28
CA MET A 37 8.00 3.90 16.20
C MET A 37 8.22 2.94 15.01
N ASN A 38 7.25 2.05 14.77
CA ASN A 38 7.34 1.07 13.70
C ASN A 38 7.06 1.70 12.33
N TYR A 39 8.13 2.06 11.60
CA TYR A 39 8.05 2.61 10.25
C TYR A 39 7.48 1.62 9.20
N ASN A 40 7.38 0.32 9.52
CA ASN A 40 6.73 -0.66 8.64
C ASN A 40 5.23 -0.39 8.46
N VAL A 41 4.61 0.46 9.29
CA VAL A 41 3.23 0.95 9.12
C VAL A 41 3.03 1.70 7.80
N LEU A 42 4.08 2.25 7.19
CA LEU A 42 4.00 2.87 5.85
C LEU A 42 3.80 1.84 4.73
N LEU A 43 4.38 0.64 4.86
CA LEU A 43 4.20 -0.47 3.94
C LEU A 43 2.90 -1.22 4.24
N PHE A 44 2.69 -1.57 5.51
CA PHE A 44 1.50 -2.22 6.03
C PHE A 44 0.57 -1.17 6.63
N SER A 45 -0.12 -0.41 5.78
CA SER A 45 -0.95 0.71 6.26
C SER A 45 -2.41 0.32 6.40
N PRO A 46 -3.10 0.65 7.51
CA PRO A 46 -4.56 0.51 7.61
C PRO A 46 -5.31 1.38 6.59
N LEU A 47 -4.64 2.41 6.02
CA LEU A 47 -5.21 3.23 4.96
C LEU A 47 -5.42 2.45 3.65
N LEU A 48 -4.77 1.30 3.47
CA LEU A 48 -5.03 0.41 2.34
C LEU A 48 -6.45 -0.17 2.39
N LEU A 49 -7.05 -0.32 3.57
CA LEU A 49 -8.44 -0.76 3.74
C LEU A 49 -9.40 0.26 3.12
N ILE A 50 -9.11 1.55 3.31
CA ILE A 50 -9.88 2.66 2.72
C ILE A 50 -9.75 2.64 1.19
N LEU A 51 -8.55 2.36 0.66
CA LEU A 51 -8.34 2.19 -0.78
C LEU A 51 -9.18 1.04 -1.35
N ILE A 52 -9.22 -0.10 -0.66
CA ILE A 52 -10.05 -1.26 -1.04
C ILE A 52 -11.53 -0.90 -1.02
N PHE A 53 -11.98 -0.20 0.03
CA PHE A 53 -13.36 0.27 0.15
C PHE A 53 -13.76 1.15 -1.04
N PHE A 54 -12.94 2.14 -1.41
CA PHE A 54 -13.22 2.98 -2.59
C PHE A 54 -13.21 2.21 -3.91
N SER A 55 -12.36 1.18 -4.02
CA SER A 55 -12.30 0.28 -5.16
C SER A 55 -13.59 -0.55 -5.30
N ILE A 56 -14.17 -1.00 -4.18
CA ILE A 56 -15.46 -1.73 -4.14
C ILE A 56 -16.62 -0.77 -4.42
N ALA A 57 -16.60 0.44 -3.85
CA ALA A 57 -17.58 1.51 -4.10
C ALA A 57 -17.49 2.11 -5.51
N LYS A 58 -16.65 1.55 -6.40
CA LYS A 58 -16.41 1.98 -7.79
C LYS A 58 -16.01 3.46 -7.92
N ASN A 59 -15.46 4.06 -6.87
CA ASN A 59 -15.07 5.46 -6.85
C ASN A 59 -13.65 5.64 -7.44
N LYS A 60 -13.58 5.74 -8.77
CA LYS A 60 -12.30 5.80 -9.51
C LYS A 60 -11.41 6.97 -9.08
N ARG A 61 -12.01 8.15 -8.80
CA ARG A 61 -11.26 9.37 -8.43
C ARG A 61 -10.51 9.19 -7.12
N TRP A 62 -11.20 8.69 -6.10
CA TRP A 62 -10.60 8.48 -4.78
C TRP A 62 -9.67 7.26 -4.75
N THR A 63 -10.02 6.19 -5.47
CA THR A 63 -9.13 5.02 -5.62
C THR A 63 -7.78 5.43 -6.21
N TYR A 64 -7.78 6.27 -7.25
CA TYR A 64 -6.54 6.80 -7.84
C TYR A 64 -5.74 7.65 -6.85
N ARG A 65 -6.39 8.62 -6.19
CA ARG A 65 -5.71 9.51 -5.22
C ARG A 65 -5.07 8.73 -4.08
N PHE A 66 -5.81 7.79 -3.49
CA PHE A 66 -5.28 6.95 -2.40
C PHE A 66 -4.16 6.01 -2.86
N ALA A 67 -4.25 5.47 -4.08
CA ALA A 67 -3.17 4.65 -4.65
C ALA A 67 -1.88 5.46 -4.82
N VAL A 68 -1.98 6.70 -5.32
CA VAL A 68 -0.82 7.60 -5.47
C VAL A 68 -0.24 7.99 -4.10
N ILE A 69 -1.09 8.32 -3.11
CA ILE A 69 -0.65 8.63 -1.74
C ILE A 69 0.14 7.44 -1.14
N HIS A 70 -0.36 6.21 -1.28
CA HIS A 70 0.37 5.02 -0.80
C HIS A 70 1.66 4.77 -1.56
N LEU A 71 1.71 5.12 -2.84
CA LEU A 71 2.93 5.02 -3.62
C LEU A 71 3.99 6.01 -3.13
N ILE A 72 3.58 7.21 -2.70
CA ILE A 72 4.47 8.16 -2.03
C ILE A 72 4.96 7.59 -0.69
N PHE A 73 4.07 6.99 0.12
CA PHE A 73 4.48 6.33 1.37
C PHE A 73 5.47 5.19 1.13
N LEU A 74 5.29 4.41 0.07
CA LEU A 74 6.21 3.35 -0.31
C LEU A 74 7.61 3.91 -0.68
N ILE A 75 7.67 5.05 -1.37
CA ILE A 75 8.93 5.73 -1.69
C ILE A 75 9.61 6.21 -0.41
N VAL A 76 8.89 6.93 0.46
CA VAL A 76 9.43 7.43 1.74
C VAL A 76 9.93 6.27 2.61
N TYR A 77 9.16 5.19 2.70
CA TYR A 77 9.54 3.96 3.39
C TYR A 77 10.83 3.36 2.83
N THR A 78 10.93 3.24 1.51
CA THR A 78 12.12 2.68 0.84
C THR A 78 13.37 3.52 1.12
N ILE A 79 13.26 4.85 1.07
CA ILE A 79 14.38 5.77 1.39
C ILE A 79 14.81 5.59 2.85
N PHE A 80 13.86 5.49 3.78
CA PHE A 80 14.18 5.30 5.20
C PHE A 80 14.89 3.98 5.48
N LEU A 81 14.57 2.95 4.69
CA LEU A 81 15.03 1.58 4.93
C LEU A 81 16.34 1.25 4.22
N ILE A 82 16.83 2.09 3.29
CA ILE A 82 18.04 1.83 2.50
C ILE A 82 19.30 1.60 3.36
N ASN A 83 19.33 2.21 4.55
CA ASN A 83 20.44 2.09 5.51
C ASN A 83 20.19 1.02 6.60
N LYS A 84 19.13 0.21 6.48
CA LYS A 84 18.75 -0.79 7.48
C LYS A 84 19.13 -2.20 7.00
N ALA A 85 19.62 -3.03 7.94
CA ALA A 85 20.10 -4.39 7.64
C ALA A 85 19.03 -5.31 6.99
N HIS A 86 17.75 -5.09 7.28
CA HIS A 86 16.64 -5.90 6.75
C HIS A 86 16.09 -5.39 5.41
N PHE A 87 16.76 -4.44 4.75
CA PHE A 87 16.32 -3.89 3.46
C PHE A 87 16.07 -4.96 2.40
N PHE A 88 17.03 -5.86 2.21
CA PHE A 88 16.92 -6.92 1.21
C PHE A 88 15.81 -7.92 1.50
N ILE A 89 15.49 -8.15 2.78
CA ILE A 89 14.42 -9.06 3.19
C ILE A 89 13.04 -8.49 2.83
N VAL A 90 12.89 -7.16 2.95
CA VAL A 90 11.62 -6.47 2.68
C VAL A 90 11.48 -6.05 1.21
N LEU A 91 12.57 -6.09 0.44
CA LEU A 91 12.62 -5.71 -0.97
C LEU A 91 11.53 -6.39 -1.84
N PRO A 92 11.28 -7.72 -1.74
CA PRO A 92 10.24 -8.36 -2.53
C PRO A 92 8.85 -7.80 -2.23
N MET A 93 8.58 -7.43 -0.97
CA MET A 93 7.32 -6.81 -0.56
C MET A 93 7.20 -5.37 -1.08
N ILE A 94 8.29 -4.61 -1.09
CA ILE A 94 8.33 -3.25 -1.68
C ILE A 94 8.01 -3.31 -3.17
N ILE A 95 8.70 -4.19 -3.91
CA ILE A 95 8.52 -4.33 -5.37
C ILE A 95 7.10 -4.76 -5.70
N THR A 96 6.58 -5.78 -5.00
CA THR A 96 5.20 -6.28 -5.23
C THR A 96 4.15 -5.23 -4.89
N SER A 97 4.31 -4.51 -3.78
CA SER A 97 3.42 -3.40 -3.41
C SER A 97 3.43 -2.29 -4.45
N GLY A 98 4.61 -1.88 -4.91
CA GLY A 98 4.77 -0.85 -5.94
C GLY A 98 4.08 -1.26 -7.23
N PHE A 99 4.31 -2.49 -7.68
CA PHE A 99 3.70 -3.02 -8.89
C PHE A 99 2.16 -3.06 -8.82
N VAL A 100 1.60 -3.55 -7.70
CA VAL A 100 0.15 -3.60 -7.48
C VAL A 100 -0.45 -2.18 -7.42
N LEU A 101 0.17 -1.25 -6.68
CA LEU A 101 -0.31 0.12 -6.55
C LEU A 101 -0.26 0.89 -7.87
N VAL A 102 0.83 0.79 -8.64
CA VAL A 102 0.94 1.39 -9.98
C VAL A 102 -0.18 0.88 -10.87
N ARG A 103 -0.43 -0.44 -10.87
CA ARG A 103 -1.50 -1.02 -11.67
C ARG A 103 -2.87 -0.53 -11.25
N VAL A 104 -3.16 -0.45 -9.95
CA VAL A 104 -4.41 0.11 -9.43
C VAL A 104 -4.56 1.57 -9.87
N ALA A 105 -3.49 2.37 -9.82
CA ALA A 105 -3.50 3.75 -10.28
C ALA A 105 -3.78 3.87 -11.78
N ILE A 106 -3.07 3.11 -12.64
CA ILE A 106 -3.25 3.15 -14.10
C ILE A 106 -4.69 2.73 -14.47
N ARG A 107 -5.24 1.70 -13.83
CA ARG A 107 -6.60 1.21 -14.10
C ARG A 107 -7.70 2.20 -13.69
N ASN A 108 -7.42 3.08 -12.75
CA ASN A 108 -8.37 4.08 -12.23
C ASN A 108 -8.06 5.51 -12.67
N LYS A 109 -6.97 5.74 -13.42
CA LYS A 109 -6.64 7.01 -14.03
C LYS A 109 -7.80 7.41 -14.97
N LYS A 110 -8.30 8.64 -14.85
CA LYS A 110 -9.24 9.18 -15.84
C LYS A 110 -8.59 9.05 -17.21
N ARG A 111 -9.32 8.51 -18.20
CA ARG A 111 -8.89 8.66 -19.60
C ARG A 111 -8.81 10.17 -19.86
N ILE A 112 -7.61 10.67 -20.12
CA ILE A 112 -7.44 12.01 -20.65
C ILE A 112 -7.98 11.88 -22.07
N PRO A 113 -9.10 12.54 -22.44
CA PRO A 113 -9.47 12.60 -23.83
C PRO A 113 -8.33 13.33 -24.55
N ILE A 114 -7.60 12.59 -25.39
CA ILE A 114 -6.68 13.22 -26.32
C ILE A 114 -7.59 13.85 -27.36
N ILE A 115 -7.81 15.16 -27.25
CA ILE A 115 -8.44 15.94 -28.31
C ILE A 115 -7.32 16.09 -29.35
N ILE A 116 -7.37 15.27 -30.40
CA ILE A 116 -6.58 15.40 -31.63
C ILE A 116 -7.45 16.12 -32.64
#